data_AF-A0A852LG04-F1
#
_entry.id   AF-A0A852LG04-F1
#
_cell.length_a   1.000
_cell.length_b   1.000
_cell.length_c   1.000
_cell.angle_alpha   90.00
_cell.angle_beta   90.00
_cell.angle_gamma   90.00
#
_symmetry.space_group_name_H-M   'P 1'
#
loop_
_entity.id
_entity.type
_entity.pdbx_description
1 polymer ?
#
loop_
_entity_poly.entity_id
_entity_poly.type
_entity_poly.pdbx_seq_one_letter_code
_entity_poly.pdbx_strand_id
1 'polypeptide(L)' 'MAGHDSGSQHQFTGFQKYFNSYTITGRRNYVIATYASVAMLALYFKFRSKKKTPAVADK' A
#
# COMPACT_ATOMS: atom_id res chain seq x y z
N MET A 1 8.98 -14.51 -29.23
CA MET A 1 7.51 -14.41 -29.27
C MET A 1 7.16 -13.04 -29.83
N ALA A 2 6.49 -13.03 -30.98
CA ALA A 2 5.88 -11.85 -31.58
C ALA A 2 4.89 -11.20 -30.60
N GLY A 3 4.72 -9.88 -30.67
CA GLY A 3 3.74 -9.18 -29.84
C GLY A 3 3.96 -7.68 -29.84
N HIS A 4 3.63 -7.06 -30.96
CA HIS A 4 3.50 -5.62 -31.16
C HIS A 4 2.26 -5.10 -30.40
N ASP A 5 2.11 -5.28 -29.08
CA ASP A 5 0.78 -5.06 -28.45
C ASP A 5 0.77 -4.54 -27.00
N SER A 6 1.77 -3.79 -26.52
CA SER A 6 1.69 -3.35 -25.10
C SER A 6 2.24 -1.98 -24.76
N GLY A 7 2.54 -1.14 -25.76
CA GLY A 7 3.14 0.18 -25.51
C GLY A 7 2.17 1.36 -25.43
N SER A 8 0.96 1.25 -26.00
CA SER A 8 0.21 2.46 -26.42
C SER A 8 -1.31 2.44 -26.22
N GLN A 9 -1.92 1.45 -25.57
CA GLN A 9 -3.40 1.42 -25.50
C GLN A 9 -4.02 2.21 -24.34
N HIS A 10 -3.24 2.54 -23.30
CA HIS A 10 -3.69 3.47 -22.27
C HIS A 10 -2.50 4.29 -21.77
N GLN A 11 -2.40 5.53 -22.25
CA GLN A 11 -1.58 6.57 -21.62
C GLN A 11 -2.23 6.93 -20.28
N PHE A 12 -2.12 6.05 -19.28
CA PHE A 12 -2.60 6.34 -17.94
C PHE A 12 -1.83 7.54 -17.40
N THR A 13 -2.56 8.57 -16.97
CA THR A 13 -2.00 9.79 -16.39
C THR A 13 -2.18 9.80 -14.88
N GLY A 14 -1.42 10.66 -14.19
CA GLY A 14 -1.52 10.83 -12.74
C GLY A 14 -1.31 9.52 -11.95
N PHE A 15 -2.23 9.24 -11.02
CA PHE A 15 -2.13 8.10 -10.11
C PHE A 15 -2.26 6.75 -10.81
N GLN A 16 -3.11 6.66 -11.84
CA GLN A 16 -3.33 5.42 -12.60
C GLN A 16 -2.09 4.99 -13.39
N LYS A 17 -1.15 5.92 -13.68
CA LYS A 17 0.14 5.58 -14.30
C LYS A 17 0.96 4.63 -13.44
N TYR A 18 0.91 4.83 -12.13
CA TYR A 18 1.69 4.08 -11.15
C TYR A 18 0.89 2.98 -10.46
N PHE A 19 -0.43 3.11 -10.37
CA PHE A 19 -1.31 2.11 -9.77
C PHE A 19 -2.34 1.68 -10.79
N ASN A 20 -2.02 0.62 -11.53
CA ASN A 20 -2.92 -0.04 -12.46
C ASN A 20 -2.65 -1.55 -12.50
N SER A 21 -3.66 -2.33 -12.90
CA SER A 21 -3.54 -3.79 -12.98
C SER A 21 -2.96 -4.28 -14.31
N TYR A 22 -2.83 -3.40 -15.30
CA TYR A 22 -2.53 -3.75 -16.69
C TYR A 22 -1.02 -3.82 -16.98
N THR A 23 -0.24 -2.93 -16.38
CA THR A 23 1.21 -2.86 -16.58
C THR A 23 1.97 -3.63 -15.50
N ILE A 24 3.17 -4.10 -15.81
CA ILE A 24 4.05 -4.75 -14.83
C ILE A 24 4.41 -3.77 -13.70
N THR A 25 4.68 -2.51 -14.03
CA THR A 25 4.99 -1.44 -13.07
C THR A 25 3.82 -1.18 -12.12
N GLY A 26 2.61 -1.08 -12.65
CA GLY A 26 1.40 -0.86 -11.85
C GLY A 26 1.13 -1.99 -10.86
N ARG A 27 1.22 -3.24 -11.33
CA ARG A 27 1.05 -4.44 -10.49
C ARG A 27 2.10 -4.51 -9.38
N ARG A 28 3.37 -4.20 -9.69
CA ARG A 28 4.45 -4.15 -8.69
C ARG A 28 4.15 -3.12 -7.59
N ASN A 29 3.67 -1.94 -7.96
CA ASN A 29 3.38 -0.88 -7.00
C ASN A 29 2.23 -1.24 -6.06
N TYR A 30 1.20 -1.94 -6.54
CA TYR A 30 0.16 -2.50 -5.67
C TYR A 30 0.75 -3.46 -4.63
N VAL A 31 1.61 -4.39 -5.05
CA VAL A 31 2.25 -5.35 -4.14
C VAL A 31 3.10 -4.63 -3.08
N ILE A 32 3.90 -3.65 -3.49
CA ILE A 32 4.72 -2.83 -2.57
C ILE A 32 3.82 -2.08 -1.59
N ALA A 33 2.73 -1.44 -2.09
CA ALA A 33 1.79 -0.72 -1.25
C ALA A 33 1.11 -1.63 -0.22
N THR A 34 0.72 -2.84 -0.62
CA THR A 34 0.15 -3.84 0.30
C THR A 34 1.16 -4.19 1.39
N TYR A 35 2.39 -4.57 1.05
CA TYR A 35 3.41 -4.89 2.07
C TYR A 35 3.74 -3.72 2.97
N ALA A 36 3.89 -2.52 2.41
CA ALA A 36 4.14 -1.31 3.18
C ALA A 36 2.98 -1.01 4.14
N SER A 37 1.72 -1.16 3.70
CA SER A 37 0.55 -0.93 4.54
C SER A 37 0.47 -1.91 5.72
N VAL A 38 0.72 -3.20 5.47
CA VAL A 38 0.72 -4.24 6.52
C VAL A 38 1.87 -3.99 7.50
N ALA A 39 3.07 -3.70 7.00
CA ALA A 39 4.21 -3.37 7.83
C ALA A 39 3.95 -2.11 8.69
N MET A 40 3.35 -1.08 8.10
CA MET A 40 2.98 0.14 8.80
C MET A 40 1.93 -0.11 9.88
N LEU A 41 0.93 -0.95 9.62
CA LEU A 41 -0.05 -1.37 10.62
C LEU A 41 0.61 -2.17 11.76
N ALA A 42 1.48 -3.13 11.43
CA ALA A 42 2.19 -3.91 12.43
C ALA A 42 3.08 -3.02 13.31
N LEU A 43 3.83 -2.09 12.72
CA LEU A 43 4.62 -1.10 13.44
C LEU A 43 3.72 -0.16 14.25
N TYR A 44 2.59 0.27 13.71
CA TYR A 44 1.62 1.09 14.41
C TYR A 44 1.09 0.38 15.65
N PHE A 45 0.70 -0.90 15.57
CA PHE A 45 0.27 -1.67 16.76
C PHE A 45 1.42 -1.92 17.75
N LYS A 46 2.64 -2.10 17.26
CA LYS A 46 3.82 -2.25 18.11
C LYS A 46 4.17 -0.96 18.85
N PHE A 47 4.10 0.18 18.19
CA PHE A 47 4.44 1.50 18.75
C PHE A 47 3.27 2.21 19.42
N ARG A 48 2.02 1.81 19.13
CA ARG A 48 0.83 2.17 19.88
C ARG A 48 0.91 1.46 21.22
N SER A 49 1.79 1.97 22.08
CA SER A 49 1.86 1.63 23.49
C SER A 49 0.46 1.64 24.06
N LYS A 50 0.14 0.60 24.84
CA LYS A 50 -1.06 0.59 25.67
C LYS A 50 -1.03 1.88 26.45
N LYS A 51 -1.97 2.81 26.17
CA LYS A 51 -2.20 3.91 27.08
C LYS A 51 -2.37 3.24 28.44
N LYS A 52 -1.46 3.50 29.38
CA LYS A 52 -1.73 3.19 30.78
C LYS A 52 -2.99 4.00 31.07
N THR A 53 -4.15 3.36 31.02
CA THR A 53 -5.35 3.92 31.63
C THR A 53 -4.90 4.26 33.04
N PRO A 54 -4.83 5.55 33.45
CA PRO A 54 -4.67 5.82 34.86
C PRO A 54 -5.88 5.16 35.52
N ALA A 55 -5.63 4.21 36.41
CA ALA A 55 -6.66 3.64 37.25
C ALA A 55 -7.30 4.80 38.02
N VAL A 56 -8.43 5.29 37.52
CA VAL A 56 -9.33 6.12 38.29
C VAL A 56 -10.19 5.15 39.10
N ALA A 57 -10.38 5.47 40.39
CA ALA A 57 -10.88 4.69 41.53
C ALA A 57 -9.74 3.97 42.27
N ASP A 58 -9.37 4.37 43.50
CA ASP A 58 -10.27 4.49 44.65
C ASP A 58 -9.89 5.68 45.57
N LYS A 59 -10.89 6.28 46.20
CA LYS A 59 -10.81 7.44 47.09
C LYS A 59 -10.80 6.99 48.55
#